data_AF-F0V496-F1
#
_entry.id   AF-F0V496-F1
#
_cell.length_a   1.000
_cell.length_b   1.000
_cell.length_c   1.000
_cell.angle_alpha   90.00
_cell.angle_beta   90.00
_cell.angle_gamma   90.00
#
_symmetry.space_group_name_H-M   'P 1'
#
loop_
_entity.id
_entity.type
_entity.pdbx_description
1 polymer ?
#
loop_
_entity_poly.entity_id
_entity_poly.type
_entity_poly.pdbx_seq_one_letter_code
_entity_poly.pdbx_strand_id
1 'polypeptide(L)'
;MVCFGLTISYRIQAKSAYVAFYATLTKSQFLNGANTVVYDKVYTNLGSGYNNKDGTFTAPEKGLYFLTSTLMSLQSKDLHIFMMKNKNVIGYGHGARGKAEMGSVNAVIELEKGDVVKMVHDGRQGDQTIYGEGFCSFAGYLITNLSDKNSAEYFEMHLKSKLK
;
A
#
# COMPACT_ATOMS: atom_id res chain seq x y z
N MET A 1 -38.28 27.11 -38.85
CA MET A 1 -36.88 27.35 -38.44
C MET A 1 -36.97 27.90 -37.02
N VAL A 2 -36.55 27.22 -35.95
CA VAL A 2 -35.31 26.48 -35.69
C VAL A 2 -35.61 25.36 -34.69
N CYS A 3 -35.05 24.16 -34.91
CA CYS A 3 -35.08 23.05 -33.96
C CYS A 3 -33.85 23.18 -33.04
N PHE A 4 -34.03 23.34 -31.74
CA PHE A 4 -32.94 23.35 -30.75
C PHE A 4 -32.52 21.91 -30.45
N GLY A 5 -31.49 21.44 -31.15
CA GLY A 5 -30.81 20.18 -30.81
C GLY A 5 -29.89 20.38 -29.60
N LEU A 6 -30.35 20.02 -28.41
CA LEU A 6 -29.48 19.82 -27.25
C LEU A 6 -28.64 18.57 -27.48
N THR A 7 -27.41 18.75 -27.97
CA THR A 7 -26.43 17.66 -28.02
C THR A 7 -25.83 17.49 -26.63
N ILE A 8 -26.32 16.50 -25.89
CA ILE A 8 -25.65 16.03 -24.66
C ILE A 8 -24.34 15.39 -25.13
N SER A 9 -23.24 16.13 -25.00
CA SER A 9 -21.90 15.58 -25.19
C SER A 9 -21.60 14.71 -23.98
N TYR A 10 -21.80 13.38 -24.13
CA TYR A 10 -21.20 12.41 -23.22
C TYR A 10 -19.68 12.54 -23.35
N ARG A 11 -19.06 13.31 -22.46
CA ARG A 11 -17.63 13.17 -22.21
C ARG A 11 -17.42 11.74 -21.78
N ILE A 12 -16.65 10.98 -22.55
CA ILE A 12 -16.08 9.72 -22.09
C ILE A 12 -15.17 10.12 -20.93
N GLN A 13 -15.71 10.08 -19.71
CA GLN A 13 -14.88 10.14 -18.52
C GLN A 13 -14.06 8.87 -18.58
N ALA A 14 -12.76 9.02 -18.83
CA ALA A 14 -11.84 7.89 -18.82
C ALA A 14 -12.07 7.15 -17.50
N LYS A 15 -12.60 5.93 -17.58
CA LYS A 15 -12.89 5.10 -16.42
C LYS A 15 -11.60 5.02 -15.61
N SER A 16 -11.62 5.52 -14.37
CA SER A 16 -10.50 5.38 -13.42
C SER A 16 -10.07 3.92 -13.45
N ALA A 17 -8.82 3.66 -13.81
CA ALA A 17 -8.31 2.30 -13.82
C ALA A 17 -8.40 1.79 -12.38
N TYR A 18 -8.99 0.61 -12.17
CA TYR A 18 -8.98 0.02 -10.83
C TYR A 18 -7.53 -0.15 -10.39
N VAL A 19 -7.19 0.33 -9.20
CA VAL A 19 -5.88 0.13 -8.59
C VAL A 19 -6.04 -0.78 -7.38
N ALA A 20 -5.46 -1.97 -7.48
CA ALA A 20 -5.44 -2.94 -6.39
C ALA A 20 -4.29 -3.92 -6.59
N PHE A 21 -3.61 -4.28 -5.50
CA PHE A 21 -2.60 -5.33 -5.53
C PHE A 21 -2.70 -6.23 -4.30
N TYR A 22 -2.26 -7.47 -4.48
CA TYR A 22 -2.11 -8.45 -3.42
C TYR A 22 -0.94 -9.36 -3.76
N ALA A 23 0.05 -9.41 -2.88
CA ALA A 23 1.21 -10.27 -3.01
C ALA A 23 1.54 -10.94 -1.67
N THR A 24 2.11 -12.15 -1.73
CA THR A 24 2.56 -12.89 -0.55
C THR A 24 4.04 -13.25 -0.66
N LEU A 25 4.62 -13.51 0.50
CA LEU A 25 6.00 -13.92 0.64
C LEU A 25 6.10 -15.46 0.61
N THR A 26 6.75 -16.04 -0.40
CA THR A 26 6.84 -17.51 -0.52
C THR A 26 7.96 -18.12 0.30
N LYS A 27 9.10 -17.41 0.44
CA LYS A 27 10.28 -17.86 1.18
C LYS A 27 10.61 -16.87 2.27
N SER A 28 11.01 -17.39 3.44
CA SER A 28 11.46 -16.54 4.55
C SER A 28 12.64 -15.67 4.10
N GLN A 29 12.63 -14.40 4.52
CA GLN A 29 13.69 -13.44 4.18
C GLN A 29 14.47 -13.07 5.43
N PHE A 30 15.78 -13.24 5.35
CA PHE A 30 16.71 -12.69 6.33
C PHE A 30 16.85 -11.19 6.10
N LEU A 31 16.63 -10.41 7.15
CA LEU A 31 16.61 -8.96 7.13
C LEU A 31 17.73 -8.43 8.01
N ASN A 32 18.63 -7.67 7.39
CA ASN A 32 19.69 -6.93 8.06
C ASN A 32 19.63 -5.46 7.60
N GLY A 33 20.10 -4.54 8.44
CA GLY A 33 20.04 -3.11 8.12
C GLY A 33 18.64 -2.66 7.68
N ALA A 34 18.55 -1.80 6.67
CA ALA A 34 17.28 -1.26 6.16
C ALA A 34 16.75 -2.02 4.91
N ASN A 35 16.77 -3.36 4.94
CA ASN A 35 16.28 -4.17 3.83
C ASN A 35 14.78 -3.97 3.57
N THR A 36 14.42 -3.90 2.29
CA THR A 36 13.01 -3.93 1.87
C THR A 36 12.53 -5.38 1.84
N VAL A 37 11.34 -5.65 2.37
CA VAL A 37 10.68 -6.95 2.24
C VAL A 37 10.08 -7.08 0.84
N VAL A 38 10.43 -8.14 0.12
CA VAL A 38 9.95 -8.37 -1.25
C VAL A 38 8.92 -9.50 -1.27
N TYR A 39 7.63 -9.16 -1.43
CA TYR A 39 6.56 -10.17 -1.56
C TYR A 39 6.54 -10.66 -3.01
N ASP A 40 7.12 -11.84 -3.24
CA ASP A 40 7.51 -12.31 -4.57
C ASP A 40 6.33 -12.88 -5.40
N LYS A 41 5.32 -13.44 -4.73
CA LYS A 41 4.16 -14.06 -5.40
C LYS A 41 2.99 -13.10 -5.49
N VAL A 42 2.69 -12.67 -6.71
CA VAL A 42 1.62 -11.71 -7.01
C VAL A 42 0.34 -12.45 -7.42
N TYR A 43 -0.78 -12.09 -6.79
CA TYR A 43 -2.11 -12.61 -7.11
C TYR A 43 -2.97 -11.57 -7.83
N THR A 44 -2.79 -10.29 -7.51
CA THR A 44 -3.50 -9.18 -8.14
C THR A 44 -2.55 -8.00 -8.27
N ASN A 45 -2.60 -7.30 -9.40
CA ASN A 45 -1.81 -6.09 -9.66
C ASN A 45 -2.49 -5.17 -10.68
N LEU A 46 -3.75 -4.83 -10.42
CA LEU A 46 -4.52 -3.89 -11.23
C LEU A 46 -3.90 -2.49 -11.11
N GLY A 47 -3.74 -1.82 -12.26
CA GLY A 47 -3.01 -0.55 -12.33
C GLY A 47 -1.47 -0.70 -12.32
N SER A 48 -0.95 -1.93 -12.23
CA SER A 48 0.47 -2.26 -12.31
C SER A 48 1.35 -1.48 -11.32
N GLY A 49 0.82 -1.18 -10.14
CA GLY A 49 1.51 -0.36 -9.13
C GLY A 49 2.54 -1.14 -8.31
N TYR A 50 2.39 -2.46 -8.12
CA TYR A 50 3.30 -3.26 -7.32
C TYR A 50 4.41 -3.91 -8.17
N ASN A 51 5.66 -3.82 -7.71
CA ASN A 51 6.83 -4.45 -8.31
C ASN A 51 7.38 -5.55 -7.39
N ASN A 52 7.22 -6.81 -7.81
CA ASN A 52 7.66 -7.98 -7.03
C ASN A 52 9.17 -8.26 -7.11
N LYS A 53 9.94 -7.44 -7.84
CA LYS A 53 11.41 -7.54 -7.86
C LYS A 53 12.07 -6.73 -6.74
N ASP A 54 11.43 -5.66 -6.28
CA ASP A 54 11.97 -4.75 -5.29
C ASP A 54 11.04 -4.49 -4.08
N GLY A 55 9.83 -5.05 -4.09
CA GLY A 55 8.88 -4.95 -2.97
C GLY A 55 8.17 -3.61 -2.87
N THR A 56 8.22 -2.79 -3.92
CA THR A 56 7.64 -1.45 -3.91
C THR A 56 6.23 -1.42 -4.52
N PHE A 57 5.35 -0.65 -3.89
CA PHE A 57 4.12 -0.16 -4.53
C PHE A 57 4.33 1.30 -4.93
N THR A 58 4.11 1.63 -6.19
CA THR A 58 4.11 3.00 -6.71
C THR A 58 2.67 3.40 -7.06
N ALA A 59 2.19 4.49 -6.47
CA ALA A 59 0.84 4.99 -6.71
C ALA A 59 0.65 5.38 -8.19
N PRO A 60 -0.22 4.70 -8.95
CA PRO A 60 -0.42 5.01 -10.38
C PRO A 60 -1.13 6.34 -10.62
N GLU A 61 -1.90 6.81 -9.62
CA GLU A 61 -2.68 8.04 -9.66
C GLU A 61 -2.80 8.67 -8.27
N LYS A 62 -3.26 9.93 -8.21
CA LYS A 62 -3.51 10.61 -6.94
C LYS A 62 -4.80 10.07 -6.31
N GLY A 63 -4.75 9.69 -5.04
CA GLY A 63 -5.92 9.14 -4.37
C GLY A 63 -5.74 8.83 -2.90
N LEU A 64 -6.84 8.43 -2.27
CA LEU A 64 -6.85 7.84 -0.94
C LEU A 64 -6.71 6.32 -1.06
N TYR A 65 -5.69 5.75 -0.45
CA TYR A 65 -5.38 4.33 -0.53
C TYR A 65 -5.52 3.65 0.83
N PHE A 66 -6.00 2.41 0.82
CA PHE A 66 -5.80 1.48 1.92
C PHE A 66 -4.60 0.59 1.59
N LEU A 67 -3.66 0.48 2.52
CA LEU A 67 -2.47 -0.35 2.42
C LEU A 67 -2.33 -1.16 3.71
N THR A 68 -1.97 -2.44 3.59
CA THR A 68 -1.80 -3.31 4.75
C THR A 68 -0.75 -4.38 4.49
N SER A 69 -0.02 -4.76 5.52
CA SER A 69 0.83 -5.95 5.50
C SER A 69 0.67 -6.78 6.75
N THR A 70 0.66 -8.11 6.56
CA THR A 70 0.81 -9.09 7.63
C THR A 70 2.27 -9.50 7.76
N LEU A 71 2.72 -9.65 9.00
CA LEU A 71 4.09 -9.95 9.37
C LEU A 71 4.08 -11.15 10.30
N MET A 72 4.99 -12.09 10.11
CA MET A 72 5.18 -13.21 11.01
C MET A 72 6.66 -13.30 11.33
N SER A 73 6.98 -13.21 12.62
CA SER A 73 8.35 -13.40 13.10
C SER A 73 8.72 -14.87 13.04
N LEU A 74 9.92 -15.18 12.56
CA LEU A 74 10.46 -16.53 12.61
C LEU A 74 11.30 -16.74 13.88
N GLN A 75 10.93 -17.77 14.67
CA GLN A 75 11.64 -18.18 15.89
C GLN A 75 11.73 -17.07 16.96
N SER A 76 12.48 -17.31 18.04
CA SER A 76 12.53 -16.52 19.29
C SER A 76 13.07 -15.08 19.17
N LYS A 77 12.95 -14.42 18.02
CA LYS A 77 13.28 -13.02 17.79
C LYS A 77 12.03 -12.22 17.44
N ASP A 78 12.00 -10.97 17.87
CA ASP A 78 11.01 -10.01 17.39
C ASP A 78 11.23 -9.71 15.90
N LEU A 79 10.24 -9.09 15.27
CA LEU A 79 10.27 -8.59 13.90
C LEU A 79 9.73 -7.16 13.89
N HIS A 80 10.54 -6.21 13.42
CA HIS A 80 10.20 -4.80 13.35
C HIS A 80 10.26 -4.32 11.90
N ILE A 81 9.11 -3.92 11.37
CA ILE A 81 8.97 -3.46 9.98
C ILE A 81 8.30 -2.09 9.98
N PHE A 82 8.85 -1.15 9.23
CA PHE A 82 8.22 0.11 8.89
C PHE A 82 7.43 -0.01 7.60
N MET A 83 6.21 0.50 7.59
CA MET A 83 5.57 0.94 6.36
C MET A 83 6.12 2.34 6.04
N MET A 84 6.87 2.46 4.95
CA MET A 84 7.49 3.71 4.53
C MET A 84 6.78 4.29 3.31
N LYS A 85 6.37 5.56 3.40
CA LYS A 85 5.99 6.38 2.24
C LYS A 85 7.20 7.23 1.85
N ASN A 86 7.78 6.99 0.69
CA ASN A 86 9.01 7.60 0.22
C ASN A 86 10.14 7.41 1.26
N LYS A 87 10.50 8.47 1.98
CA LYS A 87 11.55 8.48 3.02
C LYS A 87 10.98 8.55 4.44
N ASN A 88 9.66 8.61 4.59
CA ASN A 88 9.00 8.81 5.87
C ASN A 88 8.34 7.52 6.36
N VAL A 89 8.51 7.21 7.64
CA VAL A 89 7.77 6.13 8.30
C VAL A 89 6.34 6.60 8.51
N ILE A 90 5.38 5.80 8.04
CA ILE A 90 3.93 6.05 8.21
C ILE A 90 3.23 4.98 9.04
N GLY A 91 3.93 3.89 9.37
CA GLY A 91 3.39 2.83 10.20
C GLY A 91 4.49 1.95 10.79
N TYR A 92 4.25 1.43 11.99
CA TYR A 92 5.14 0.56 12.74
C TYR A 92 4.48 -0.81 12.88
N GLY A 93 5.06 -1.83 12.25
CA GLY A 93 4.66 -3.23 12.37
C GLY A 93 5.59 -3.97 13.32
N HIS A 94 5.00 -4.80 14.19
CA HIS A 94 5.73 -5.60 15.16
C HIS A 94 5.18 -7.04 15.19
N GLY A 95 6.04 -8.03 14.93
CA GLY A 95 5.79 -9.43 15.25
C GLY A 95 6.60 -9.80 16.48
N ALA A 96 5.94 -10.19 17.57
CA ALA A 96 6.62 -10.49 18.82
C ALA A 96 7.40 -11.81 18.73
N ARG A 97 8.48 -11.94 19.50
CA ARG A 97 9.15 -13.23 19.68
C ARG A 97 8.17 -14.26 20.22
N GLY A 98 8.13 -15.44 19.62
CA GLY A 98 7.24 -16.51 20.05
C GLY A 98 7.14 -17.64 19.03
N LYS A 99 6.09 -18.45 19.15
CA LYS A 99 5.82 -19.54 18.20
C LYS A 99 4.87 -19.04 17.12
N ALA A 100 5.43 -18.50 16.05
CA ALA A 100 4.68 -17.99 14.89
C ALA A 100 3.73 -16.83 15.23
N GLU A 101 4.18 -15.90 16.07
CA GLU A 101 3.44 -14.67 16.36
C GLU A 101 3.28 -13.83 15.09
N MET A 102 2.09 -13.23 14.94
CA MET A 102 1.74 -12.41 13.79
C MET A 102 1.49 -10.97 14.21
N GLY A 103 2.07 -10.06 13.45
CA GLY A 103 1.78 -8.64 13.47
C GLY A 103 1.08 -8.18 12.21
N SER A 104 0.54 -6.97 12.24
CA SER A 104 0.10 -6.29 11.04
C SER A 104 0.40 -4.79 11.13
N VAL A 105 0.51 -4.15 9.97
CA VAL A 105 0.61 -2.70 9.84
C VAL A 105 -0.32 -2.26 8.72
N ASN A 106 -1.12 -1.24 8.97
CA ASN A 106 -2.11 -0.73 8.03
C ASN A 106 -2.08 0.81 7.98
N ALA A 107 -2.50 1.36 6.85
CA ALA A 107 -2.63 2.79 6.65
C ALA A 107 -3.78 3.09 5.68
N VAL A 108 -4.57 4.12 6.01
CA VAL A 108 -5.43 4.82 5.06
C VAL A 108 -4.77 6.17 4.81
N ILE A 109 -4.22 6.37 3.62
CA ILE A 109 -3.33 7.51 3.35
C ILE A 109 -3.52 8.08 1.95
N GLU A 110 -3.37 9.39 1.85
CA GLU A 110 -3.29 10.08 0.56
C GLU A 110 -1.93 9.87 -0.08
N LEU A 111 -1.95 9.43 -1.34
CA LEU A 111 -0.77 9.31 -2.19
C LEU A 111 -0.94 10.22 -3.40
N GLU A 112 0.13 10.91 -3.75
CA GLU A 112 0.28 11.53 -5.06
C GLU A 112 0.72 10.47 -6.07
N LYS A 113 0.45 10.73 -7.35
CA LYS A 113 0.97 9.88 -8.43
C LYS A 113 2.50 9.81 -8.34
N GLY A 114 3.04 8.60 -8.29
CA GLY A 114 4.48 8.35 -8.19
C GLY A 114 5.01 8.25 -6.76
N ASP A 115 4.19 8.49 -5.72
CA ASP A 115 4.59 8.16 -4.35
C ASP A 115 4.84 6.66 -4.23
N VAL A 116 5.91 6.31 -3.50
CA VAL A 116 6.32 4.91 -3.28
C VAL A 116 5.99 4.49 -1.85
N VAL A 117 5.36 3.33 -1.69
CA VAL A 117 5.17 2.66 -0.40
C VAL A 117 5.86 1.31 -0.38
N LYS A 118 6.60 1.03 0.70
CA LYS A 118 7.31 -0.24 0.88
C LYS A 118 7.40 -0.64 2.35
N MET A 119 7.62 -1.93 2.58
CA MET A 119 7.88 -2.50 3.90
C MET A 119 9.39 -2.61 4.12
N VAL A 120 9.91 -1.99 5.17
CA VAL A 120 11.35 -1.88 5.42
C VAL A 120 11.68 -2.34 6.83
N HIS A 121 12.68 -3.19 6.97
CA HIS A 121 13.17 -3.63 8.28
C HIS A 121 13.75 -2.48 9.11
N ASP A 122 13.47 -2.47 10.42
CA ASP A 122 14.14 -1.55 11.36
C ASP A 122 15.57 -2.03 11.63
N GLY A 123 16.53 -1.51 10.85
CA GLY A 123 17.94 -1.86 10.97
C GLY A 123 18.59 -1.58 12.34
N ARG A 124 17.90 -0.89 13.25
CA ARG A 124 18.37 -0.69 14.63
C ARG A 124 18.17 -1.92 15.52
N GLN A 125 17.38 -2.90 15.09
CA GLN A 125 16.98 -4.07 15.88
C GLN A 125 17.89 -5.30 15.68
N GLY A 126 19.03 -5.11 14.99
CA GLY A 126 19.91 -6.20 14.58
C GLY A 126 19.24 -7.11 13.55
N ASP A 127 19.77 -8.32 13.36
CA ASP A 127 19.28 -9.21 12.31
C ASP A 127 17.99 -9.95 12.72
N GLN A 128 16.98 -9.89 11.86
CA GLN A 128 15.67 -10.51 12.04
C GLN A 128 15.26 -11.29 10.79
N THR A 129 14.19 -12.08 10.90
CA THR A 129 13.66 -12.86 9.78
C THR A 129 12.15 -12.75 9.73
N ILE A 130 11.63 -12.40 8.55
CA ILE A 130 10.20 -12.50 8.24
C ILE A 130 9.90 -13.88 7.64
N TYR A 131 8.86 -14.54 8.14
CA TYR A 131 8.49 -15.89 7.71
C TYR A 131 7.79 -15.90 6.34
N GLY A 132 8.13 -16.89 5.52
CA GLY A 132 7.55 -17.10 4.19
C GLY A 132 6.31 -17.99 4.19
N GLU A 133 6.24 -18.90 3.21
CA GLU A 133 5.18 -19.89 3.00
C GLU A 133 3.77 -19.30 2.80
N GLY A 134 3.68 -18.03 2.44
CA GLY A 134 2.42 -17.33 2.20
C GLY A 134 1.75 -16.76 3.44
N PHE A 135 2.36 -16.87 4.63
CA PHE A 135 1.80 -16.29 5.86
C PHE A 135 1.87 -14.76 5.89
N CYS A 136 2.93 -14.18 5.29
CA CYS A 136 3.10 -12.75 5.18
C CYS A 136 2.61 -12.23 3.84
N SER A 137 1.91 -11.10 3.86
CA SER A 137 1.31 -10.49 2.68
C SER A 137 1.49 -8.98 2.66
N PHE A 138 1.43 -8.39 1.47
CA PHE A 138 1.29 -6.96 1.25
C PHE A 138 0.18 -6.72 0.25
N ALA A 139 -0.77 -5.89 0.63
CA ALA A 139 -1.97 -5.62 -0.13
C ALA A 139 -2.33 -4.14 -0.08
N GLY A 140 -3.08 -3.71 -1.09
CA GLY A 140 -3.69 -2.40 -1.05
C GLY A 140 -4.58 -2.12 -2.24
N TYR A 141 -5.40 -1.09 -2.11
CA TYR A 141 -6.30 -0.65 -3.16
C TYR A 141 -6.63 0.84 -3.02
N LEU A 142 -7.02 1.44 -4.14
CA LEU A 142 -7.54 2.80 -4.19
C LEU A 142 -8.98 2.83 -3.66
N ILE A 143 -9.22 3.63 -2.63
CA ILE A 143 -10.56 3.89 -2.08
C ILE A 143 -11.26 4.92 -2.96
N THR A 144 -10.60 6.04 -3.24
CA THR A 144 -11.16 7.10 -4.09
C THR A 144 -10.07 7.88 -4.81
N ASN A 145 -10.33 8.17 -6.08
CA ASN A 145 -9.45 8.97 -6.92
C ASN A 145 -9.64 10.45 -6.55
N LEU A 146 -8.58 11.08 -6.05
CA LEU A 146 -8.61 12.49 -5.64
C LEU A 146 -8.15 13.44 -6.76
N SER A 147 -7.92 12.92 -7.97
CA SER A 147 -7.78 13.74 -9.18
C SER A 147 -9.14 14.16 -9.75
N ASP A 148 -10.21 13.44 -9.41
CA ASP A 148 -11.58 13.84 -9.73
C ASP A 148 -12.02 14.97 -8.78
N LYS A 149 -12.45 16.10 -9.34
CA LYS A 149 -12.83 17.30 -8.56
C LYS A 149 -13.95 17.01 -7.57
N ASN A 150 -14.95 16.19 -7.94
CA ASN A 150 -16.09 15.90 -7.07
C ASN A 150 -15.65 15.07 -5.87
N SER A 151 -14.77 14.09 -6.09
CA SER A 151 -14.20 13.25 -5.03
C SER A 151 -13.26 14.04 -4.12
N ALA A 152 -12.45 14.94 -4.69
CA ALA A 152 -11.58 15.82 -3.93
C ALA A 152 -12.37 16.79 -3.02
N GLU A 153 -13.40 17.46 -3.56
CA GLU A 153 -14.26 18.37 -2.78
C GLU A 153 -14.98 17.63 -1.64
N TYR A 154 -15.49 16.42 -1.89
CA TYR A 154 -16.15 15.61 -0.87
C TYR A 154 -15.18 15.21 0.26
N PHE A 155 -13.96 14.82 -0.10
CA PHE A 155 -12.93 14.43 0.86
C PHE A 155 -12.46 15.61 1.73
N GLU A 156 -12.20 16.77 1.11
CA GLU A 156 -11.79 17.98 1.83
C GLU A 156 -12.89 18.49 2.78
N MET A 157 -14.15 18.50 2.33
CA MET A 157 -15.28 18.97 3.13
C MET A 157 -15.51 18.11 4.38
N HIS A 158 -15.34 16.78 4.30
CA HIS A 158 -15.78 15.88 5.37
C HIS A 158 -14.66 15.28 6.22
N LEU A 159 -13.45 15.10 5.68
CA LEU A 159 -12.37 14.38 6.37
C LEU A 159 -11.26 15.33 6.85
N LYS A 160 -10.69 16.18 5.99
CA LYS A 160 -9.61 17.09 6.40
C LYS A 160 -10.06 18.21 7.32
N SER A 161 -11.27 18.73 7.12
CA SER A 161 -11.83 19.79 7.96
C SER A 161 -11.97 19.41 9.44
N LYS A 162 -12.03 18.11 9.76
CA LYS A 162 -12.22 17.57 11.11
C LYS A 162 -10.93 17.16 11.83
N LEU A 163 -9.77 17.26 11.17
CA LEU A 163 -8.47 16.85 11.71
C LEU A 163 -7.62 18.04 12.19
N LYS A 164 -8.24 19.19 12.49
CA LYS A 164 -7.58 20.32 13.15
C LYS A 164 -7.72 20.24 14.66
#